data_AF-A0A4D7HB69-F1
#
_entry.id   AF-A0A4D7HB69-F1
#
_cell.length_a   1.000
_cell.length_b   1.000
_cell.length_c   1.000
_cell.angle_alpha   90.00
_cell.angle_beta   90.00
_cell.angle_gamma   90.00
#
_symmetry.space_group_name_H-M   'P 1'
#
loop_
_entity.id
_entity.type
_entity.pdbx_description
1 polymer ?
#
loop_
_entity_poly.entity_id
_entity_poly.type
_entity_poly.pdbx_seq_one_letter_code
_entity_poly.pdbx_strand_id
1 'polypeptide(L)'
;MPVTHLPLRRSASVGAVVYAVGYAVALVATAGYAGAVAAVEVAGETTDAAPLGEILGVDPASWITSGWLFYNAHLVPTSVPIADAVNGLGGLTNRSLLATLGGPLYALYLLPPLLLLAAGYVVVRTSETPGENGARNAGASVVAGYFPLFLLGAFVFTVGAADARTVASPAGLPSVFLGLVYPLVFGSIGGLVAGRRATASTPTGEVADA
;
A
#
# COMPACT_ATOMS: atom_id res chain seq x y z
N MET A 1 22.75 19.40 20.30
CA MET A 1 21.47 18.81 19.85
C MET A 1 21.56 17.32 20.10
N PRO A 2 20.65 16.68 20.86
CA PRO A 2 20.70 15.25 21.05
C PRO A 2 20.33 14.59 19.72
N VAL A 3 21.27 13.85 19.14
CA VAL A 3 21.06 13.07 17.92
C VAL A 3 20.01 12.02 18.25
N THR A 4 18.86 12.09 17.61
CA THR A 4 17.80 11.10 17.78
C THR A 4 18.29 9.81 17.11
N HIS A 5 18.68 8.80 17.91
CA HIS A 5 19.12 7.50 17.40
C HIS A 5 17.93 6.72 16.82
N LEU A 6 17.50 7.08 15.61
CA LEU A 6 16.47 6.32 14.89
C LEU A 6 17.04 4.94 14.50
N PRO A 7 16.31 3.84 14.74
CA PRO A 7 16.77 2.49 14.41
C PRO A 7 16.63 2.17 12.91
N LEU A 8 17.17 3.03 12.04
CA LEU A 8 16.91 3.07 10.60
C LEU A 8 17.10 1.72 9.89
N ARG A 9 18.18 0.98 10.21
CA ARG A 9 18.44 -0.34 9.62
C ARG A 9 17.30 -1.32 9.91
N ARG A 10 16.83 -1.33 11.16
CA ARG A 10 15.75 -2.24 11.59
C ARG A 10 14.42 -1.81 11.01
N SER A 11 14.10 -0.52 11.07
CA SER A 11 12.86 0.02 10.52
C SER A 11 12.76 -0.21 9.02
N ALA A 12 13.87 -0.10 8.29
CA ALA A 12 13.92 -0.43 6.87
C ALA A 12 13.65 -1.92 6.63
N SER A 13 14.29 -2.83 7.37
CA SER A 13 14.01 -4.27 7.23
C SER A 13 12.56 -4.61 7.56
N VAL A 14 12.00 -4.07 8.65
CA VAL A 14 10.61 -4.29 9.04
C VAL A 14 9.65 -3.74 7.98
N GLY A 15 9.88 -2.52 7.49
CA GLY A 15 9.06 -1.93 6.43
C GLY A 15 9.09 -2.75 5.12
N ALA A 16 10.27 -3.24 4.73
CA ALA A 16 10.42 -4.09 3.56
C ALA A 16 9.67 -5.43 3.71
N VAL A 17 9.82 -6.08 4.86
CA VAL A 17 9.09 -7.33 5.18
C VAL A 17 7.58 -7.10 5.17
N VAL A 18 7.11 -6.00 5.75
CA VAL A 18 5.68 -5.67 5.83
C VAL A 18 5.10 -5.41 4.45
N TYR A 19 5.83 -4.74 3.55
CA TYR A 19 5.42 -4.61 2.15
C TYR A 19 5.30 -5.98 1.47
N ALA A 20 6.33 -6.82 1.59
CA ALA A 20 6.35 -8.14 0.96
C ALA A 20 5.23 -9.05 1.48
N VAL A 21 5.01 -9.09 2.80
CA VAL A 21 3.92 -9.85 3.43
C VAL A 21 2.57 -9.29 3.02
N GLY A 22 2.40 -7.96 2.99
CA GLY A 22 1.15 -7.33 2.55
C GLY A 22 0.80 -7.69 1.12
N TYR A 23 1.77 -7.61 0.20
CA TYR A 23 1.57 -8.02 -1.18
C TYR A 23 1.29 -9.53 -1.30
N ALA A 24 2.02 -10.38 -0.57
CA ALA A 24 1.77 -11.83 -0.58
C ALA A 24 0.37 -12.20 -0.07
N VAL A 25 -0.12 -11.53 0.98
CA VAL A 25 -1.49 -11.72 1.46
C VAL A 25 -2.50 -11.26 0.41
N ALA A 26 -2.28 -10.10 -0.23
CA ALA A 26 -3.14 -9.63 -1.30
C ALA A 26 -3.14 -10.60 -2.50
N LEU A 27 -1.99 -11.12 -2.90
CA LEU A 27 -1.83 -12.11 -3.96
C LEU A 27 -2.65 -13.38 -3.69
N VAL A 28 -2.59 -13.90 -2.46
CA VAL A 28 -3.37 -15.09 -2.07
C VAL A 28 -4.86 -14.76 -1.99
N ALA A 29 -5.23 -13.63 -1.36
CA ALA A 29 -6.63 -13.23 -1.16
C ALA A 29 -7.35 -12.88 -2.47
N THR A 30 -6.60 -12.45 -3.49
CA THR A 30 -7.12 -12.08 -4.81
C THR A 30 -6.81 -13.13 -5.88
N ALA A 31 -6.33 -14.31 -5.48
CA ALA A 31 -6.15 -15.43 -6.37
C ALA A 31 -7.49 -15.76 -7.06
N GLY A 32 -7.51 -15.76 -8.39
CA GLY A 32 -8.71 -16.02 -9.19
C GLY A 32 -9.51 -14.77 -9.61
N TYR A 33 -9.16 -13.57 -9.14
CA TYR A 33 -9.86 -12.34 -9.53
C TYR A 33 -9.37 -11.71 -10.85
N ALA A 34 -8.34 -12.29 -11.49
CA ALA A 34 -7.77 -11.75 -12.73
C ALA A 34 -8.83 -11.59 -13.84
N GLY A 35 -9.68 -12.60 -14.04
CA GLY A 35 -10.77 -12.54 -15.02
C GLY A 35 -11.85 -11.50 -14.65
N ALA A 36 -12.17 -11.37 -13.36
CA ALA A 36 -13.11 -10.36 -12.89
C ALA A 36 -12.57 -8.94 -13.09
N VAL A 37 -11.26 -8.74 -12.91
CA VAL A 37 -10.57 -7.47 -13.22
C VAL A 37 -10.57 -7.19 -14.71
N ALA A 38 -10.27 -8.19 -15.55
CA ALA A 38 -10.31 -8.04 -17.01
C ALA A 38 -11.73 -7.74 -17.53
N ALA A 39 -12.76 -8.26 -16.86
CA ALA A 39 -14.16 -8.02 -17.18
C ALA A 39 -14.70 -6.66 -16.67
N VAL A 40 -13.90 -5.85 -15.97
CA VAL A 40 -14.34 -4.52 -15.54
C VAL A 40 -14.58 -3.65 -16.76
N GLU A 41 -15.81 -3.18 -16.90
CA GLU A 41 -16.17 -2.24 -17.97
C GLU A 41 -15.56 -0.85 -17.71
N VAL A 42 -14.94 -0.30 -18.73
CA VAL A 42 -14.40 1.06 -18.75
C VAL A 42 -15.13 1.82 -19.84
N ALA A 43 -15.70 2.97 -19.49
CA ALA A 43 -16.40 3.82 -20.44
C ALA A 43 -15.42 4.54 -21.37
N GLY A 44 -15.83 4.74 -22.62
CA GLY A 44 -15.23 5.71 -23.52
C GLY A 44 -15.89 7.08 -23.41
N GLU A 45 -15.27 8.08 -24.03
CA GLU A 45 -15.84 9.39 -24.28
C GLU A 45 -16.72 9.40 -25.53
N THR A 46 -16.31 8.64 -26.56
CA THR A 46 -17.02 8.58 -27.85
C THR A 46 -17.48 7.18 -28.24
N THR A 47 -16.98 6.16 -27.54
CA THR A 47 -17.32 4.74 -27.73
C THR A 47 -18.07 4.20 -26.51
N ASP A 48 -18.89 3.17 -26.73
CA ASP A 48 -19.51 2.39 -25.65
C ASP A 48 -18.45 1.79 -24.70
N ALA A 49 -18.89 1.43 -23.49
CA ALA A 49 -18.00 0.81 -22.51
C ALA A 49 -17.52 -0.56 -23.01
N ALA A 50 -16.25 -0.87 -22.74
CA ALA A 50 -15.64 -2.14 -23.11
C ALA A 50 -14.93 -2.77 -21.89
N PRO A 51 -14.83 -4.12 -21.82
CA PRO A 51 -14.05 -4.79 -20.80
C PRO A 51 -12.57 -4.39 -20.85
N LEU A 52 -11.95 -4.21 -19.68
CA LEU A 52 -10.53 -3.84 -19.57
C LEU A 52 -9.58 -4.79 -20.32
N GLY A 53 -9.83 -6.10 -20.29
CA GLY A 53 -9.00 -7.09 -21.01
C GLY A 53 -9.05 -6.92 -22.53
N GLU A 54 -10.21 -6.54 -23.06
CA GLU A 54 -10.38 -6.22 -24.49
C GLU A 54 -9.63 -4.93 -24.85
N ILE A 55 -9.80 -3.89 -24.03
CA ILE A 55 -9.12 -2.59 -24.22
C ILE A 55 -7.60 -2.75 -24.21
N LEU A 56 -7.06 -3.62 -23.35
CA LEU A 56 -5.62 -3.92 -23.30
C LEU A 56 -5.17 -4.83 -24.45
N GLY A 57 -6.09 -5.59 -25.07
CA GLY A 57 -5.77 -6.63 -26.04
C GLY A 57 -5.02 -7.82 -25.44
N VAL A 58 -4.93 -7.90 -24.11
CA VAL A 58 -4.25 -8.95 -23.35
C VAL A 58 -4.86 -9.05 -21.96
N ASP A 59 -5.02 -10.29 -21.47
CA ASP A 59 -5.42 -10.53 -20.10
C ASP A 59 -4.23 -10.28 -19.15
N PRO A 60 -4.34 -9.33 -18.21
CA PRO A 60 -3.28 -9.06 -17.26
C PRO A 60 -2.99 -10.28 -16.38
N ALA A 61 -1.71 -10.58 -16.17
CA ALA A 61 -1.30 -11.69 -15.32
C ALA A 61 -1.88 -11.55 -13.89
N SER A 62 -2.23 -12.67 -13.26
CA SER A 62 -2.88 -12.70 -11.94
C SER A 62 -2.08 -11.98 -10.84
N TRP A 63 -0.75 -12.07 -10.88
CA TRP A 63 0.11 -11.39 -9.92
C TRP A 63 0.16 -9.86 -10.13
N ILE A 64 -0.04 -9.39 -11.37
CA ILE A 64 -0.13 -7.96 -11.69
C ILE A 64 -1.48 -7.41 -11.23
N THR A 65 -2.58 -8.10 -11.53
CA THR A 65 -3.93 -7.70 -11.06
C THR A 65 -4.00 -7.69 -9.53
N SER A 66 -3.38 -8.66 -8.87
CA SER A 66 -3.21 -8.66 -7.42
C SER A 66 -2.43 -7.45 -6.93
N GLY A 67 -1.40 -7.03 -7.68
CA GLY A 67 -0.67 -5.78 -7.46
C GLY A 67 -1.59 -4.57 -7.51
N TRP A 68 -2.40 -4.42 -8.57
CA TRP A 68 -3.37 -3.33 -8.66
C TRP A 68 -4.34 -3.29 -7.48
N LEU A 69 -4.87 -4.45 -7.05
CA LEU A 69 -5.76 -4.54 -5.91
C LEU A 69 -5.04 -4.22 -4.58
N PHE A 70 -3.78 -4.60 -4.42
CA PHE A 70 -2.96 -4.19 -3.28
C PHE A 70 -2.74 -2.67 -3.22
N TYR A 71 -2.56 -2.00 -4.36
CA TYR A 71 -2.47 -0.54 -4.42
C TYR A 71 -3.82 0.12 -4.13
N ASN A 72 -4.92 -0.41 -4.66
CA ASN A 72 -6.26 0.06 -4.29
C ASN A 72 -6.52 -0.06 -2.80
N ALA A 73 -6.00 -1.09 -2.11
CA ALA A 73 -6.12 -1.20 -0.65
C ALA A 73 -5.45 -0.04 0.09
N HIS A 74 -4.48 0.64 -0.54
CA HIS A 74 -3.87 1.89 -0.07
C HIS A 74 -4.60 3.14 -0.54
N LEU A 75 -5.76 2.99 -1.17
CA LEU A 75 -6.53 4.03 -1.86
C LEU A 75 -5.83 4.60 -3.11
N VAL A 76 -4.82 3.92 -3.63
CA VAL A 76 -4.20 4.28 -4.91
C VAL A 76 -5.06 3.68 -6.02
N PRO A 77 -5.74 4.49 -6.85
CA PRO A 77 -6.52 3.95 -7.96
C PRO A 77 -5.59 3.33 -9.01
N THR A 78 -6.16 2.44 -9.82
CA THR A 78 -5.51 1.93 -11.02
C THR A 78 -5.82 2.88 -12.17
N SER A 79 -4.80 3.42 -12.80
CA SER A 79 -4.93 4.13 -14.07
C SER A 79 -5.08 3.09 -15.16
N VAL A 80 -6.19 3.14 -15.91
CA VAL A 80 -6.49 2.23 -17.00
C VAL A 80 -6.84 3.01 -18.26
N PRO A 81 -6.59 2.47 -19.47
CA PRO A 81 -7.02 3.11 -20.70
C PRO A 81 -8.54 3.23 -20.76
N ILE A 82 -9.04 4.31 -21.36
CA ILE A 82 -10.47 4.46 -21.69
C ILE A 82 -10.83 3.60 -22.89
N ALA A 83 -12.11 3.29 -23.10
CA ALA A 83 -12.53 2.39 -24.20
C ALA A 83 -12.13 2.89 -25.59
N ASP A 84 -12.01 4.21 -25.77
CA ASP A 84 -11.57 4.80 -27.05
C ASP A 84 -10.15 4.35 -27.46
N ALA A 85 -9.36 3.79 -26.53
CA ALA A 85 -8.06 3.20 -26.82
C ALA A 85 -8.14 2.05 -27.84
N VAL A 86 -9.26 1.33 -27.92
CA VAL A 86 -9.50 0.30 -28.96
C VAL A 86 -9.47 0.91 -30.37
N ASN A 87 -9.83 2.19 -30.50
CA ASN A 87 -9.80 2.95 -31.75
C ASN A 87 -8.49 3.74 -31.93
N GLY A 88 -7.47 3.46 -31.12
CA GLY A 88 -6.16 4.14 -31.17
C GLY A 88 -6.12 5.53 -30.55
N LEU A 89 -7.18 5.96 -29.85
CA LEU A 89 -7.21 7.23 -29.13
C LEU A 89 -6.53 7.07 -27.75
N GLY A 90 -5.68 8.03 -27.39
CA GLY A 90 -4.98 8.01 -26.10
C GLY A 90 -5.85 8.61 -24.99
N GLY A 91 -5.90 7.94 -23.83
CA GLY A 91 -6.55 8.46 -22.64
C GLY A 91 -6.48 7.49 -21.48
N LEU A 92 -6.45 8.00 -20.25
CA LEU A 92 -6.45 7.19 -19.03
C LEU A 92 -7.56 7.68 -18.09
N THR A 93 -8.15 6.75 -17.37
CA THR A 93 -9.06 7.03 -16.26
C THR A 93 -8.62 6.29 -15.01
N ASN A 94 -8.93 6.83 -13.84
CA ASN A 94 -8.59 6.24 -12.56
C ASN A 94 -9.77 5.46 -12.02
N ARG A 95 -9.57 4.18 -11.72
CA ARG A 95 -10.59 3.29 -11.18
C ARG A 95 -10.11 2.64 -9.88
N SER A 96 -10.99 2.57 -8.88
CA SER A 96 -10.79 1.66 -7.76
C SER A 96 -11.42 0.32 -8.11
N LEU A 97 -10.62 -0.59 -8.66
CA LEU A 97 -10.99 -1.96 -8.97
C LEU A 97 -11.51 -2.71 -7.74
N LEU A 98 -10.92 -2.50 -6.55
CA LEU A 98 -11.46 -3.07 -5.32
C LEU A 98 -12.88 -2.58 -5.05
N ALA A 99 -13.14 -1.29 -5.24
CA ALA A 99 -14.49 -0.75 -5.04
C ALA A 99 -15.48 -1.25 -6.10
N THR A 100 -15.03 -1.39 -7.35
CA THR A 100 -15.83 -1.93 -8.45
C THR A 100 -16.21 -3.40 -8.23
N LEU A 101 -15.27 -4.24 -7.80
CA LEU A 101 -15.51 -5.66 -7.54
C LEU A 101 -16.33 -5.88 -6.26
N GLY A 102 -16.06 -5.08 -5.23
CA GLY A 102 -16.82 -5.07 -3.97
C GLY A 102 -16.81 -6.40 -3.20
N GLY A 103 -17.86 -6.61 -2.41
CA GLY A 103 -18.05 -7.85 -1.65
C GLY A 103 -16.97 -8.09 -0.57
N PRO A 104 -16.55 -9.36 -0.35
CA PRO A 104 -15.53 -9.69 0.65
C PRO A 104 -14.17 -9.01 0.43
N LEU A 105 -13.87 -8.58 -0.80
CA LEU A 105 -12.63 -7.88 -1.12
C LEU A 105 -12.50 -6.53 -0.39
N TYR A 106 -13.60 -5.93 0.09
CA TYR A 106 -13.53 -4.73 0.93
C TYR A 106 -12.68 -4.92 2.18
N ALA A 107 -12.53 -6.16 2.68
CA ALA A 107 -11.65 -6.46 3.81
C ALA A 107 -10.18 -6.09 3.55
N LEU A 108 -9.74 -6.05 2.28
CA LEU A 108 -8.37 -5.68 1.92
C LEU A 108 -8.02 -4.24 2.27
N TYR A 109 -8.99 -3.32 2.37
CA TYR A 109 -8.72 -1.95 2.84
C TYR A 109 -8.18 -1.89 4.27
N LEU A 110 -8.44 -2.90 5.09
CA LEU A 110 -7.91 -2.99 6.45
C LEU A 110 -6.47 -3.51 6.49
N LEU A 111 -6.01 -4.18 5.44
CA LEU A 111 -4.72 -4.85 5.42
C LEU A 111 -3.55 -3.87 5.59
N PRO A 112 -3.42 -2.77 4.81
CA PRO A 112 -2.29 -1.86 4.99
C PRO A 112 -2.27 -1.15 6.35
N PRO A 113 -3.38 -0.57 6.85
CA PRO A 113 -3.41 0.04 8.17
C PRO A 113 -2.96 -0.91 9.27
N LEU A 114 -3.50 -2.13 9.31
CA LEU A 114 -3.21 -3.09 10.37
C LEU A 114 -1.76 -3.57 10.36
N LEU A 115 -1.22 -3.89 9.18
CA LEU A 115 0.17 -4.32 9.06
C LEU A 115 1.15 -3.19 9.42
N LEU A 116 0.88 -1.95 9.00
CA LEU A 116 1.74 -0.80 9.30
C LEU A 116 1.66 -0.38 10.78
N LEU A 117 0.49 -0.48 11.40
CA LEU A 117 0.33 -0.34 12.85
C LEU A 117 1.18 -1.38 13.59
N ALA A 118 1.09 -2.66 13.19
CA ALA A 118 1.89 -3.73 13.78
C ALA A 118 3.40 -3.50 13.56
N ALA A 119 3.79 -3.05 12.37
CA ALA A 119 5.17 -2.73 12.04
C ALA A 119 5.75 -1.65 12.97
N GLY A 120 5.05 -0.52 13.09
CA GLY A 120 5.45 0.58 13.96
C GLY A 120 5.54 0.15 15.43
N TYR A 121 4.57 -0.67 15.88
CA TYR A 121 4.58 -1.26 17.21
C TYR A 121 5.82 -2.13 17.46
N VAL A 122 6.14 -3.04 16.53
CA VAL A 122 7.30 -3.94 16.62
C VAL A 122 8.63 -3.17 16.62
N VAL A 123 8.76 -2.12 15.80
CA VAL A 123 9.97 -1.29 15.78
C VAL A 123 10.24 -0.66 17.14
N VAL A 124 9.22 -0.06 17.77
CA VAL A 124 9.35 0.56 19.10
C VAL A 124 9.59 -0.48 20.19
N ARG A 125 8.88 -1.61 20.18
CA ARG A 125 9.04 -2.66 21.20
C ARG A 125 10.43 -3.30 21.23
N THR A 126 11.16 -3.19 20.14
CA THR A 126 12.47 -3.83 20.00
C THR A 126 13.62 -2.83 20.00
N SER A 127 13.33 -1.53 20.08
CA SER A 127 14.33 -0.46 20.06
C SER A 127 14.22 0.42 21.31
N GLU A 128 15.32 1.05 21.71
CA GLU A 128 15.29 2.07 22.74
C GLU A 128 14.82 3.40 22.13
N THR A 129 13.69 3.92 22.61
CA THR A 129 13.12 5.18 22.11
C THR A 129 12.84 6.13 23.27
N PRO A 130 13.50 7.30 23.33
CA PRO A 130 13.29 8.25 24.43
C PRO A 130 11.96 9.00 24.27
N GLY A 131 11.03 8.73 25.18
CA GLY A 131 9.75 9.44 25.29
C GLY A 131 8.77 9.19 24.13
N GLU A 132 7.62 9.88 24.18
CA GLU A 132 6.52 9.71 23.23
C GLU A 132 6.92 10.11 21.79
N ASN A 133 7.66 11.22 21.64
CA ASN A 133 8.16 11.68 20.34
C ASN A 133 9.14 10.68 19.72
N GLY A 134 10.01 10.05 20.54
CA GLY A 134 10.92 9.00 20.08
C GLY A 134 10.17 7.78 19.56
N ALA A 135 9.17 7.32 20.31
CA ALA A 135 8.32 6.19 19.92
C ALA A 135 7.54 6.46 18.62
N ARG A 136 6.95 7.65 18.50
CA ARG A 136 6.26 8.10 17.27
C ARG A 136 7.20 8.08 16.06
N ASN A 137 8.35 8.73 16.17
CA ASN A 137 9.29 8.87 15.07
C ASN A 137 9.94 7.53 14.69
N ALA A 138 10.20 6.65 15.65
CA ALA A 138 10.66 5.29 15.40
C ALA A 138 9.58 4.47 14.66
N GLY A 139 8.32 4.57 15.05
CA GLY A 139 7.21 3.96 14.31
C GLY A 139 7.09 4.49 12.87
N ALA A 140 7.17 5.82 12.69
CA ALA A 140 7.13 6.45 11.38
C ALA A 140 8.27 6.00 10.46
N SER A 141 9.44 5.67 11.02
CA SER A 141 10.63 5.28 10.25
C SER A 141 10.49 3.98 9.46
N VAL A 142 9.40 3.20 9.67
CA VAL A 142 9.00 2.07 8.81
C VAL A 142 8.89 2.48 7.33
N VAL A 143 8.53 3.74 7.06
CA VAL A 143 8.47 4.29 5.70
C VAL A 143 9.78 4.10 4.92
N ALA A 144 10.94 4.10 5.59
CA ALA A 144 12.24 3.99 4.94
C ALA A 144 12.43 2.68 4.19
N GLY A 145 11.80 1.60 4.65
CA GLY A 145 11.79 0.30 3.96
C GLY A 145 10.57 0.07 3.09
N TYR A 146 9.42 0.58 3.53
CA TYR A 146 8.15 0.36 2.84
C TYR A 146 8.03 1.15 1.54
N PHE A 147 8.34 2.46 1.59
CA PHE A 147 8.10 3.37 0.49
C PHE A 147 8.90 3.05 -0.78
N PRO A 148 10.22 2.74 -0.73
CA PRO A 148 10.96 2.43 -1.95
C PRO A 148 10.40 1.22 -2.69
N LEU A 149 9.99 0.17 -1.97
CA LEU A 149 9.37 -1.01 -2.56
C LEU A 149 7.96 -0.69 -3.08
N PHE A 150 7.18 0.10 -2.35
CA PHE A 150 5.88 0.58 -2.82
C PHE A 150 5.99 1.48 -4.04
N LEU A 151 7.07 2.23 -4.22
CA LEU A 151 7.28 3.00 -5.44
C LEU A 151 7.69 2.06 -6.58
N LEU A 152 8.62 1.14 -6.33
CA LEU A 152 9.08 0.15 -7.32
C LEU A 152 7.93 -0.72 -7.85
N GLY A 153 7.05 -1.19 -6.96
CA GLY A 153 5.89 -2.00 -7.32
C GLY A 153 4.95 -1.29 -8.31
N ALA A 154 4.81 0.05 -8.22
CA ALA A 154 3.95 0.80 -9.13
C ALA A 154 4.42 0.69 -10.59
N PHE A 155 5.73 0.53 -10.81
CA PHE A 155 6.30 0.28 -12.14
C PHE A 155 6.23 -1.20 -12.51
N VAL A 156 6.54 -2.09 -11.57
CA VAL A 156 6.52 -3.55 -11.78
C VAL A 156 5.13 -4.06 -12.17
N PHE A 157 4.07 -3.46 -11.64
CA PHE A 157 2.68 -3.82 -11.94
C PHE A 157 2.11 -3.02 -13.12
N THR A 158 2.90 -2.82 -14.18
CA THR A 158 2.43 -2.14 -15.41
C THR A 158 2.15 -3.16 -16.51
N VAL A 159 1.03 -3.00 -17.21
CA VAL A 159 0.68 -3.74 -18.44
C VAL A 159 0.51 -2.74 -19.57
N GLY A 160 1.16 -2.99 -20.70
CA GLY A 160 0.94 -2.22 -21.92
C GLY A 160 -0.20 -2.81 -22.75
N ALA A 161 -0.98 -1.93 -23.40
CA ALA A 161 -1.90 -2.37 -24.45
C ALA A 161 -1.10 -2.83 -25.69
N ALA A 162 -1.69 -3.73 -26.49
CA ALA A 162 -1.05 -4.27 -27.71
C ALA A 162 -0.60 -3.17 -28.68
N ASP A 163 -1.36 -2.08 -28.78
CA ASP A 163 -0.93 -0.84 -29.43
C ASP A 163 -0.26 0.06 -28.38
N ALA A 164 1.05 0.25 -28.53
CA ALA A 164 1.98 0.81 -27.52
C ALA A 164 1.73 2.26 -27.02
N ARG A 165 0.51 2.79 -27.17
CA ARG A 165 0.12 4.17 -26.82
C ARG A 165 -0.56 4.30 -25.46
N THR A 166 -0.99 3.21 -24.81
CA THR A 166 -1.63 3.26 -23.49
C THR A 166 -1.19 2.10 -22.59
N VAL A 167 -1.23 2.33 -21.26
CA VAL A 167 -0.79 1.36 -20.24
C VAL A 167 -1.76 1.35 -19.06
N ALA A 168 -1.95 0.20 -18.44
CA ALA A 168 -2.62 0.06 -17.15
C ALA A 168 -1.60 -0.14 -16.02
N SER A 169 -1.70 0.66 -14.96
CA SER A 169 -0.79 0.60 -13.80
C SER A 169 -1.39 1.29 -12.58
N PRO A 170 -0.83 1.10 -11.37
CA PRO A 170 -1.14 1.96 -10.24
C PRO A 170 -0.88 3.43 -10.57
N ALA A 171 -1.83 4.32 -10.23
CA ALA A 171 -1.73 5.73 -10.58
C ALA A 171 -0.47 6.37 -9.96
N GLY A 172 0.36 7.02 -10.79
CA GLY A 172 1.70 7.45 -10.39
C GLY A 172 1.73 8.43 -9.21
N LEU A 173 1.08 9.59 -9.35
CA LEU A 173 1.07 10.59 -8.27
C LEU A 173 0.40 10.08 -6.98
N PRO A 174 -0.78 9.41 -7.03
CA PRO A 174 -1.35 8.78 -5.84
C PRO A 174 -0.42 7.72 -5.22
N SER A 175 0.32 6.94 -6.01
CA SER A 175 1.28 5.95 -5.50
C SER A 175 2.38 6.59 -4.67
N VAL A 176 2.93 7.72 -5.13
CA VAL A 176 3.95 8.47 -4.37
C VAL A 176 3.34 8.99 -3.06
N PHE A 177 2.18 9.65 -3.15
CA PHE A 177 1.56 10.30 -2.01
C PHE A 177 1.13 9.29 -0.94
N LEU A 178 0.34 8.29 -1.32
CA LEU A 178 -0.23 7.30 -0.39
C LEU A 178 0.83 6.30 0.08
N GLY A 179 1.84 6.01 -0.75
CA GLY A 179 3.01 5.23 -0.36
C GLY A 179 3.84 5.87 0.75
N LEU A 180 3.80 7.20 0.89
CA LEU A 180 4.41 7.93 2.01
C LEU A 180 3.45 8.06 3.19
N VAL A 181 2.22 8.52 2.93
CA VAL A 181 1.26 8.86 3.99
C VAL A 181 0.88 7.65 4.83
N TYR A 182 0.60 6.50 4.21
CA TYR A 182 0.20 5.29 4.93
C TYR A 182 1.22 4.84 5.98
N PRO A 183 2.48 4.51 5.61
CA PRO A 183 3.47 4.07 6.59
C PRO A 183 3.82 5.16 7.60
N LEU A 184 3.81 6.44 7.22
CA LEU A 184 4.03 7.54 8.16
C LEU A 184 2.93 7.60 9.22
N VAL A 185 1.66 7.58 8.82
CA VAL A 185 0.52 7.71 9.74
C VAL A 185 0.38 6.45 10.60
N PHE A 186 0.22 5.29 9.97
CA PHE A 186 -0.07 4.04 10.69
C PHE A 186 1.16 3.53 11.45
N GLY A 187 2.36 3.68 10.89
CA GLY A 187 3.61 3.40 11.61
C GLY A 187 3.76 4.28 12.85
N SER A 188 3.47 5.58 12.75
CA SER A 188 3.49 6.49 13.91
C SER A 188 2.51 6.09 15.00
N ILE A 189 1.26 5.77 14.62
CA ILE A 189 0.23 5.34 15.58
C ILE A 189 0.65 4.04 16.27
N GLY A 190 1.16 3.06 15.52
CA GLY A 190 1.68 1.81 16.08
C GLY A 190 2.79 2.04 17.09
N GLY A 191 3.72 2.95 16.78
CA GLY A 191 4.79 3.35 17.68
C GLY A 191 4.29 4.03 18.96
N LEU A 192 3.33 4.95 18.86
CA LEU A 192 2.69 5.60 20.02
C LEU A 192 2.01 4.60 20.95
N VAL A 193 1.28 3.63 20.38
CA VAL A 193 0.62 2.56 21.15
C VAL A 193 1.65 1.71 21.91
N ALA A 194 2.79 1.37 21.28
CA ALA A 194 3.87 0.65 21.94
C ALA A 194 4.49 1.47 23.09
N GLY A 195 4.78 2.75 22.85
CA GLY A 195 5.39 3.64 23.85
C GLY A 195 4.54 3.80 25.11
N ARG A 196 3.23 4.03 24.97
CA ARG A 196 2.32 4.19 26.12
C ARG A 196 2.24 2.94 26.99
N ARG A 197 2.29 1.75 26.37
CA ARG A 197 2.28 0.48 27.10
C ARG A 197 3.56 0.24 27.90
N ALA A 198 4.70 0.73 27.44
CA ALA A 198 5.97 0.60 28.16
C ALA A 198 6.00 1.46 29.43
N THR A 199 5.44 2.68 29.37
CA THR A 199 5.36 3.58 30.54
C THR A 199 4.39 3.06 31.60
N ALA A 200 3.26 2.45 31.20
CA ALA A 200 2.27 1.93 32.14
C ALA A 200 2.75 0.70 32.94
N SER A 201 3.78 -0.01 32.46
CA SER A 201 4.34 -1.18 33.13
C SER A 201 5.42 -0.88 34.17
N THR A 202 5.85 0.39 34.32
CA THR A 202 6.78 0.79 35.39
C THR A 202 5.97 1.04 36.67
N PRO A 203 6.06 0.20 37.71
CA PRO A 203 5.37 0.45 38.97
C PRO A 203 5.90 1.74 39.59
N THR A 204 5.02 2.68 39.90
CA THR A 204 5.28 3.83 40.78
C THR A 204 5.43 3.33 42.21
N GLY A 205 6.54 2.64 42.49
CA GLY A 205 6.75 1.97 43.76
C GLY A 205 8.22 1.86 44.12
N GLU A 206 8.93 2.98 44.16
CA GLU A 206 10.11 3.13 45.00
C GLU A 206 10.39 4.61 45.27
N VAL A 207 9.58 5.21 46.16
CA VAL A 207 10.02 6.36 46.95
C VAL A 207 9.55 6.15 48.39
N ALA A 208 10.53 6.22 49.31
CA ALA A 208 10.46 6.31 50.76
C ALA A 208 10.33 4.98 51.55
N ASP A 209 11.46 4.43 52.01
CA ASP A 209 11.89 4.60 53.40
C ASP A 209 13.26 3.93 53.66
N ALA A 210 14.31 4.75 53.88
CA ALA A 210 15.44 4.55 54.79
C ALA A 210 16.40 5.74 54.73
#